data_AF-A0A5B0MN86-F1
#
_entry.id   AF-A0A5B0MN86-F1
#
_cell.length_a   1.000
_cell.length_b   1.000
_cell.length_c   1.000
_cell.angle_alpha   90.00
_cell.angle_beta   90.00
_cell.angle_gamma   90.00
#
_symmetry.space_group_name_H-M   'P 1'
#
loop_
_entity.id
_entity.type
_entity.pdbx_description
1 polymer ?
#
loop_
_entity_poly.entity_id
_entity_poly.type
_entity_poly.pdbx_seq_one_letter_code
_entity_poly.pdbx_strand_id
1 'polypeptide(L)'
;MHFTSKIVEENVLNFSHILWFINLRLLRNLGILPMEGYLKHNLDVYDWIIDDLYNQEKNISMRNKFDKSNIVNFATSVLTSETSNEGIYLLGHSFGGFQTSYGAISDKQLLISKLAVELLAVYYQQTNSEKWKEVFKNETLFLSYLGKIQTNHIRSLRSYYQSKMNTLQPLEIIPWKGQLKKSNKTKTSHRVYFGKTKFKMDLSRFVKDVPTYTSEGRVDEFSMYDSREKIVFKSWDSISKVHGINNLMKEKVEKLDLNVLLSQIQMFSQNGLIKLINQHKLNTTFSEEDILTRLEDFAKLIWVLNSALIGTLGHEEEDQIYLQEQNNLQKELFSILNEAKLSVDESSSSISSTKGKSDLRKRIGIQNLIFSSLCCDHQRMDYVDVIGQDKPNFEDHEYHHPDIMKSRAAIDFLCYFYQKENHVKWFTVFQNKKYFHKSIVRMKVRLNSGANLKNFKSINLPKIKLIKLIPWRNPFSLTAGDQRATLTFEFQTKRKY
;
A
#
# COMPACT_ATOMS: atom_id res chain seq x y z
N MET A 1 -16.77 16.06 15.47
CA MET A 1 -17.47 14.79 15.21
C MET A 1 -17.59 14.53 13.69
N HIS A 2 -16.49 14.63 12.91
CA HIS A 2 -16.51 14.61 11.43
C HIS A 2 -15.79 13.41 10.78
N PHE A 3 -15.32 12.43 11.57
CA PHE A 3 -14.47 11.34 11.07
C PHE A 3 -15.23 10.12 10.52
N THR A 4 -16.53 9.98 10.78
CA THR A 4 -17.33 8.83 10.34
C THR A 4 -17.65 8.83 8.84
N SER A 5 -17.86 10.00 8.20
CA SER A 5 -18.18 10.07 6.76
C SER A 5 -17.01 9.56 5.90
N LYS A 6 -15.78 10.02 6.17
CA LYS A 6 -14.62 9.72 5.32
C LYS A 6 -14.24 8.24 5.34
N ILE A 7 -14.31 7.58 6.51
CA ILE A 7 -14.02 6.14 6.63
C ILE A 7 -15.08 5.32 5.89
N VAL A 8 -16.35 5.69 6.02
CA VAL A 8 -17.44 5.03 5.31
C VAL A 8 -17.29 5.21 3.79
N GLU A 9 -17.00 6.42 3.33
CA GLU A 9 -16.72 6.70 1.90
C GLU A 9 -15.58 5.83 1.36
N GLU A 10 -14.47 5.74 2.09
CA GLU A 10 -13.34 4.90 1.68
C GLU A 10 -13.72 3.41 1.63
N ASN A 11 -14.47 2.92 2.61
CA ASN A 11 -14.94 1.55 2.65
C ASN A 11 -15.90 1.24 1.49
N VAL A 12 -16.81 2.16 1.16
CA VAL A 12 -17.75 2.04 0.04
C VAL A 12 -16.99 2.02 -1.30
N LEU A 13 -15.99 2.88 -1.48
CA LEU A 13 -15.13 2.88 -2.67
C LEU A 13 -14.36 1.56 -2.81
N ASN A 14 -13.75 1.08 -1.72
CA ASN A 14 -13.06 -0.20 -1.70
C ASN A 14 -14.00 -1.36 -2.04
N PHE A 15 -15.21 -1.35 -1.48
CA PHE A 15 -16.25 -2.32 -1.78
C PHE A 15 -16.64 -2.31 -3.26
N SER A 16 -16.91 -1.14 -3.83
CA SER A 16 -17.24 -1.00 -5.25
C SER A 16 -16.12 -1.56 -6.15
N HIS A 17 -14.86 -1.21 -5.89
CA HIS A 17 -13.74 -1.72 -6.68
C HIS A 17 -13.61 -3.26 -6.60
N ILE A 18 -13.73 -3.83 -5.39
CA ILE A 18 -13.62 -5.27 -5.18
C ILE A 18 -14.79 -6.00 -5.84
N LEU A 19 -16.02 -5.51 -5.65
CA LEU A 19 -17.24 -6.06 -6.25
C LEU A 19 -17.14 -6.08 -7.77
N TRP A 20 -16.81 -4.94 -8.37
CA TRP A 20 -16.60 -4.80 -9.81
C TRP A 20 -15.61 -5.83 -10.32
N PHE A 21 -14.47 -5.94 -9.66
CA PHE A 21 -13.37 -6.78 -10.11
C PHE A 21 -13.67 -8.27 -10.00
N ILE A 22 -14.28 -8.71 -8.88
CA ILE A 22 -14.71 -10.10 -8.68
C ILE A 22 -15.77 -10.45 -9.71
N ASN A 23 -16.77 -9.58 -9.91
CA ASN A 23 -17.86 -9.81 -10.85
C ASN A 23 -17.36 -9.86 -12.29
N LEU A 24 -16.49 -8.93 -12.70
CA LEU A 24 -15.90 -8.93 -14.04
C LEU A 24 -15.07 -10.20 -14.30
N ARG A 25 -14.29 -10.66 -13.31
CA ARG A 25 -13.54 -11.92 -13.41
C ARG A 25 -14.47 -13.11 -13.54
N LEU A 26 -15.57 -13.15 -12.78
CA LEU A 26 -16.60 -14.17 -12.90
C LEU A 26 -17.21 -14.17 -14.30
N LEU A 27 -17.71 -13.03 -14.78
CA LEU A 27 -18.36 -12.90 -16.10
C LEU A 27 -17.44 -13.36 -17.23
N ARG A 28 -16.18 -12.91 -17.24
CA ARG A 28 -15.17 -13.36 -18.22
C ARG A 28 -14.87 -14.85 -18.15
N ASN A 29 -15.13 -15.50 -17.01
CA ASN A 29 -15.00 -16.94 -16.84
C ASN A 29 -16.31 -17.71 -17.12
N LEU A 30 -17.43 -17.03 -17.33
CA LEU A 30 -18.70 -17.65 -17.71
C LEU A 30 -18.95 -17.57 -19.23
N GLY A 31 -18.35 -16.61 -19.92
CA GLY A 31 -18.43 -16.50 -21.38
C GLY A 31 -17.87 -15.18 -21.92
N ILE A 32 -18.15 -14.93 -23.21
CA ILE A 32 -17.71 -13.75 -23.95
C ILE A 32 -18.90 -12.80 -24.15
N LEU A 33 -18.70 -11.53 -23.82
CA LEU A 33 -19.63 -10.44 -24.13
C LEU A 33 -18.86 -9.29 -24.81
N PRO A 34 -19.55 -8.43 -25.58
CA PRO A 34 -19.01 -7.12 -25.93
C PRO A 34 -18.76 -6.30 -24.65
N MET A 35 -17.90 -5.29 -24.74
CA MET A 35 -17.49 -4.47 -23.59
C MET A 35 -18.70 -3.86 -22.87
N GLU A 36 -19.65 -3.35 -23.65
CA GLU A 36 -20.92 -2.76 -23.21
C GLU A 36 -21.75 -3.78 -22.44
N GLY A 37 -21.68 -5.06 -22.82
CA GLY A 37 -22.36 -6.14 -22.13
C GLY A 37 -21.79 -6.40 -20.73
N TYR A 38 -20.46 -6.39 -20.58
CA TYR A 38 -19.82 -6.51 -19.27
C TYR A 38 -20.11 -5.30 -18.37
N LEU A 39 -20.13 -4.09 -18.94
CA LEU A 39 -20.47 -2.86 -18.20
C LEU A 39 -21.91 -2.92 -17.70
N LYS A 40 -22.86 -3.22 -18.59
CA LYS A 40 -24.28 -3.36 -18.24
C LYS A 40 -24.51 -4.39 -17.15
N HIS A 41 -23.85 -5.54 -17.21
CA HIS A 41 -23.96 -6.56 -16.18
C HIS A 41 -23.43 -6.13 -14.82
N ASN A 42 -22.41 -5.26 -14.76
CA ASN A 42 -21.94 -4.71 -13.50
C ASN A 42 -22.92 -3.65 -12.96
N LEU A 43 -23.43 -2.76 -13.82
CA LEU A 43 -24.44 -1.77 -13.44
C LEU A 43 -25.69 -2.45 -12.88
N ASP A 44 -26.18 -3.50 -13.53
CA ASP A 44 -27.32 -4.30 -13.04
C ASP A 44 -27.13 -4.80 -11.59
N VAL A 45 -25.89 -5.12 -11.18
CA VAL A 45 -25.59 -5.54 -9.80
C VAL A 45 -25.67 -4.35 -8.85
N TYR A 46 -25.14 -3.18 -9.23
CA TYR A 46 -25.22 -1.97 -8.42
C TYR A 46 -26.66 -1.49 -8.26
N ASP A 47 -27.42 -1.45 -9.36
CA ASP A 47 -28.82 -1.09 -9.36
C ASP A 47 -29.61 -2.04 -8.43
N TRP A 48 -29.35 -3.35 -8.51
CA TRP A 48 -29.96 -4.32 -7.59
C TRP A 48 -29.57 -4.07 -6.11
N ILE A 49 -28.32 -3.73 -5.80
CA ILE A 49 -27.91 -3.41 -4.42
C ILE A 49 -28.64 -2.15 -3.91
N ILE A 50 -28.79 -1.13 -4.76
CA ILE A 50 -29.42 0.14 -4.38
C ILE A 50 -30.95 -0.04 -4.28
N ASP A 51 -31.57 -0.66 -5.27
CA ASP A 51 -33.03 -0.72 -5.38
C ASP A 51 -33.65 -1.88 -4.59
N ASP A 52 -33.08 -3.08 -4.68
CA ASP A 52 -33.71 -4.29 -4.12
C ASP A 52 -33.23 -4.66 -2.72
N LEU A 53 -32.05 -4.16 -2.31
CA LEU A 53 -31.52 -4.36 -0.96
C LEU A 53 -31.72 -3.13 -0.07
N TYR A 54 -31.46 -1.92 -0.55
CA TYR A 54 -31.52 -0.72 0.30
C TYR A 54 -32.93 -0.08 0.36
N ASN A 55 -33.65 0.00 -0.76
CA ASN A 55 -34.95 0.69 -0.79
C ASN A 55 -36.12 -0.17 -0.26
N GLN A 56 -36.01 -1.51 -0.21
CA GLN A 56 -37.07 -2.39 0.31
C GLN A 56 -37.13 -2.47 1.85
N GLU A 57 -36.07 -2.14 2.58
CA GLU A 57 -36.13 -2.04 4.05
C GLU A 57 -37.06 -0.92 4.55
N LYS A 58 -37.30 0.11 3.73
CA LYS A 58 -38.22 1.20 4.05
C LYS A 58 -39.70 0.88 3.79
N ASN A 59 -40.00 -0.15 2.99
CA ASN A 59 -41.36 -0.50 2.57
C ASN A 59 -41.65 -1.99 2.84
N ILE A 60 -41.94 -2.32 4.10
CA ILE A 60 -42.12 -3.71 4.55
C ILE A 60 -43.48 -4.24 4.06
N SER A 61 -43.46 -5.11 3.05
CA SER A 61 -44.49 -6.14 2.87
C SER A 61 -43.85 -7.52 2.70
N MET A 62 -44.51 -8.52 3.29
CA MET A 62 -43.97 -9.84 3.64
C MET A 62 -43.77 -10.79 2.46
N ARG A 63 -42.70 -10.65 1.67
CA ARG A 63 -42.20 -11.72 0.80
C ARG A 63 -40.67 -11.81 0.86
N ASN A 64 -40.15 -12.90 1.44
CA ASN A 64 -38.73 -13.30 1.60
C ASN A 64 -37.94 -12.63 2.76
N LYS A 65 -38.46 -12.77 4.00
CA LYS A 65 -37.89 -12.20 5.24
C LYS A 65 -36.60 -12.86 5.78
N PHE A 66 -36.30 -14.11 5.43
CA PHE A 66 -35.13 -14.82 5.94
C PHE A 66 -34.02 -14.82 4.88
N ASP A 67 -33.15 -13.81 4.93
CA ASP A 67 -31.71 -13.77 4.50
C ASP A 67 -31.29 -12.31 4.17
N LYS A 68 -32.22 -11.49 3.66
CA LYS A 68 -31.95 -10.09 3.27
C LYS A 68 -31.52 -9.20 4.45
N SER A 69 -32.17 -9.30 5.61
CA SER A 69 -31.79 -8.50 6.79
C SER A 69 -30.40 -8.84 7.30
N ASN A 70 -29.98 -10.11 7.18
CA ASN A 70 -28.66 -10.55 7.64
C ASN A 70 -27.55 -9.99 6.76
N ILE A 71 -27.71 -10.04 5.43
CA ILE A 71 -26.71 -9.49 4.50
C ILE A 71 -26.65 -7.95 4.56
N VAL A 72 -27.78 -7.26 4.80
CA VAL A 72 -27.79 -5.80 4.99
C VAL A 72 -27.13 -5.40 6.31
N ASN A 73 -27.41 -6.13 7.41
CA ASN A 73 -26.72 -5.92 8.69
C ASN A 73 -25.21 -6.20 8.57
N PHE A 74 -24.84 -7.27 7.85
CA PHE A 74 -23.43 -7.58 7.58
C PHE A 74 -22.78 -6.48 6.74
N ALA A 75 -23.43 -6.03 5.66
CA ALA A 75 -22.96 -4.92 4.83
C ALA A 75 -22.75 -3.65 5.67
N THR A 76 -23.73 -3.29 6.50
CA THR A 76 -23.67 -2.14 7.39
C THR A 76 -22.50 -2.26 8.36
N SER A 77 -22.35 -3.40 9.04
CA SER A 77 -21.23 -3.62 9.97
C SER A 77 -19.87 -3.55 9.28
N VAL A 78 -19.73 -4.12 8.07
CA VAL A 78 -18.46 -4.12 7.33
C VAL A 78 -18.13 -2.72 6.82
N LEU A 79 -19.09 -2.00 6.24
CA LEU A 79 -18.86 -0.69 5.63
C LEU A 79 -18.71 0.42 6.66
N THR A 80 -19.34 0.30 7.83
CA THR A 80 -19.23 1.29 8.92
C THR A 80 -18.12 0.97 9.93
N SER A 81 -17.58 -0.26 9.93
CA SER A 81 -16.55 -0.63 10.90
C SER A 81 -15.26 0.16 10.73
N GLU A 82 -14.70 0.58 11.85
CA GLU A 82 -13.36 1.19 11.95
C GLU A 82 -12.24 0.15 11.96
N THR A 83 -12.53 -1.11 11.60
CA THR A 83 -11.58 -2.23 11.59
C THR A 83 -10.27 -1.81 10.93
N SER A 84 -9.17 -2.05 11.64
CA SER A 84 -7.87 -1.56 11.24
C SER A 84 -7.34 -2.35 10.03
N ASN A 85 -6.53 -1.69 9.19
CA ASN A 85 -5.79 -2.37 8.11
C ASN A 85 -4.51 -3.04 8.66
N GLU A 86 -4.46 -3.38 9.95
CA GLU A 86 -3.22 -3.77 10.62
C GLU A 86 -2.77 -5.18 10.24
N GLY A 87 -3.69 -6.17 10.24
CA GLY A 87 -3.39 -7.49 9.71
C GLY A 87 -3.17 -7.41 8.20
N ILE A 88 -1.94 -7.71 7.77
CA ILE A 88 -1.55 -7.76 6.36
C ILE A 88 -1.04 -9.15 6.03
N TYR A 89 -1.60 -9.71 4.96
CA TYR A 89 -1.23 -10.99 4.40
C TYR A 89 -0.49 -10.77 3.09
N LEU A 90 0.75 -11.24 3.02
CA LEU A 90 1.52 -11.25 1.78
C LEU A 90 1.19 -12.50 0.97
N LEU A 91 0.71 -12.28 -0.24
CA LEU A 91 0.44 -13.30 -1.24
C LEU A 91 1.68 -13.48 -2.10
N GLY A 92 2.24 -14.69 -2.16
CA GLY A 92 3.41 -14.98 -2.98
C GLY A 92 3.75 -16.45 -3.02
N HIS A 93 4.63 -16.87 -3.93
CA HIS A 93 5.11 -18.24 -4.00
C HIS A 93 6.63 -18.27 -4.14
N SER A 94 7.27 -19.25 -3.50
CA SER A 94 8.70 -19.51 -3.66
C SER A 94 8.89 -20.77 -4.51
N PHE A 95 9.46 -20.64 -5.71
CA PHE A 95 9.81 -21.80 -6.54
C PHE A 95 11.26 -21.66 -7.02
N GLY A 96 12.07 -22.72 -6.84
CA GLY A 96 13.45 -22.75 -7.32
C GLY A 96 14.35 -21.61 -6.79
N GLY A 97 14.10 -21.13 -5.56
CA GLY A 97 14.83 -20.00 -4.97
C GLY A 97 14.35 -18.60 -5.38
N PHE A 98 13.40 -18.50 -6.32
CA PHE A 98 12.76 -17.24 -6.71
C PHE A 98 11.46 -17.04 -5.94
N GLN A 99 11.34 -15.90 -5.26
CA GLN A 99 10.12 -15.50 -4.56
C GLN A 99 9.33 -14.53 -5.45
N THR A 100 8.19 -14.98 -5.95
CA THR A 100 7.24 -14.15 -6.69
C THR A 100 6.19 -13.62 -5.71
N SER A 101 6.09 -12.29 -5.58
CA SER A 101 4.99 -11.66 -4.84
C SER A 101 3.82 -11.41 -5.78
N TYR A 102 2.63 -11.80 -5.35
CA TYR A 102 1.36 -11.53 -6.03
C TYR A 102 0.67 -10.28 -5.48
N GLY A 103 0.93 -9.95 -4.21
CA GLY A 103 0.57 -8.69 -3.58
C GLY A 103 0.25 -8.82 -2.10
N ALA A 104 -0.37 -7.81 -1.51
CA ALA A 104 -0.80 -7.82 -0.11
C ALA A 104 -2.33 -7.68 -0.02
N ILE A 105 -2.92 -8.16 1.07
CA ILE A 105 -4.33 -7.93 1.41
C ILE A 105 -4.46 -7.69 2.91
N SER A 106 -5.33 -6.74 3.31
CA SER A 106 -5.63 -6.49 4.72
C SER A 106 -6.83 -7.29 5.23
N ASP A 107 -6.96 -7.44 6.55
CA ASP A 107 -8.17 -7.97 7.21
C ASP A 107 -9.44 -7.28 6.72
N LYS A 108 -9.42 -5.95 6.66
CA LYS A 108 -10.53 -5.15 6.16
C LYS A 108 -10.89 -5.51 4.72
N GLN A 109 -9.89 -5.64 3.85
CA GLN A 109 -10.11 -6.03 2.46
C GLN A 109 -10.62 -7.47 2.33
N LEU A 110 -10.22 -8.39 3.22
CA LEU A 110 -10.78 -9.74 3.30
C LEU A 110 -12.27 -9.69 3.67
N LEU A 111 -12.66 -8.89 4.67
CA LEU A 111 -14.06 -8.70 5.06
C LEU A 111 -14.89 -8.08 3.93
N ILE A 112 -14.38 -7.05 3.27
CA ILE A 112 -15.04 -6.43 2.11
C ILE A 112 -15.16 -7.43 0.95
N SER A 113 -14.13 -8.24 0.71
CA SER A 113 -14.17 -9.30 -0.31
C SER A 113 -15.21 -10.36 0.01
N LYS A 114 -15.33 -10.76 1.28
CA LYS A 114 -16.38 -11.69 1.74
C LYS A 114 -17.76 -11.11 1.47
N LEU A 115 -18.00 -9.85 1.87
CA LEU A 115 -19.26 -9.14 1.61
C LEU A 115 -19.60 -9.10 0.12
N ALA A 116 -18.63 -8.76 -0.74
CA ALA A 116 -18.83 -8.72 -2.18
C ALA A 116 -19.21 -10.10 -2.75
N VAL A 117 -18.59 -11.18 -2.27
CA VAL A 117 -18.90 -12.54 -2.73
C VAL A 117 -20.29 -12.98 -2.29
N GLU A 118 -20.69 -12.71 -1.05
CA GLU A 118 -22.02 -13.03 -0.54
C GLU A 118 -23.11 -12.26 -1.31
N LEU A 119 -22.93 -10.95 -1.52
CA LEU A 119 -23.86 -10.14 -2.32
C LEU A 119 -23.98 -10.63 -3.76
N LEU A 120 -22.87 -11.02 -4.40
CA LEU A 120 -22.92 -11.61 -5.74
C LEU A 120 -23.66 -12.94 -5.74
N ALA A 121 -23.46 -13.81 -4.73
CA ALA A 121 -24.18 -15.07 -4.63
C ALA A 121 -25.69 -14.83 -4.57
N VAL A 122 -26.14 -13.92 -3.71
CA VAL A 122 -27.55 -13.53 -3.57
C VAL A 122 -28.09 -12.96 -4.89
N TYR A 123 -27.39 -12.00 -5.50
CA TYR A 123 -27.79 -11.39 -6.78
C TYR A 123 -27.98 -12.46 -7.87
N TYR A 124 -26.97 -13.31 -8.09
CA TYR A 124 -27.01 -14.30 -9.16
C TYR A 124 -28.09 -15.35 -8.91
N GLN A 125 -28.30 -15.76 -7.65
CA GLN A 125 -29.34 -16.69 -7.26
C GLN A 125 -30.76 -16.12 -7.43
N GLN A 126 -31.00 -14.87 -6.99
CA GLN A 126 -32.31 -14.24 -7.07
C GLN A 126 -32.68 -13.87 -8.50
N THR A 127 -31.72 -13.36 -9.28
CA THR A 127 -31.94 -12.92 -10.65
C THR A 127 -32.30 -14.09 -11.58
N ASN A 128 -31.72 -15.28 -11.37
CA ASN A 128 -32.02 -16.46 -12.17
C ASN A 128 -31.77 -17.76 -11.40
N SER A 129 -32.74 -18.15 -10.57
CA SER A 129 -32.62 -19.31 -9.67
C SER A 129 -32.48 -20.64 -10.42
N GLU A 130 -33.07 -20.76 -11.61
CA GLU A 130 -32.94 -21.95 -12.45
C GLU A 130 -31.50 -22.08 -12.97
N LYS A 131 -30.96 -21.02 -13.56
CA LYS A 131 -29.57 -21.00 -14.05
C LYS A 131 -28.57 -21.18 -12.90
N TRP A 132 -28.83 -20.59 -11.75
CA TRP A 132 -28.03 -20.79 -10.53
C TRP A 132 -27.94 -22.28 -10.15
N LYS A 133 -29.08 -22.98 -10.11
CA LYS A 133 -29.14 -24.41 -9.78
C LYS A 133 -28.40 -25.28 -10.80
N GLU A 134 -28.47 -24.93 -12.07
CA GLU A 134 -27.78 -25.66 -13.14
C GLU A 134 -26.26 -25.41 -13.16
N VAL A 135 -25.83 -24.17 -12.97
CA VAL A 135 -24.42 -23.76 -13.12
C VAL A 135 -23.62 -23.97 -11.83
N PHE A 136 -24.16 -23.55 -10.68
CA PHE A 136 -23.47 -23.57 -9.40
C PHE A 136 -24.07 -24.57 -8.41
N LYS A 137 -25.36 -24.89 -8.53
CA LYS A 137 -26.17 -25.69 -7.59
C LYS A 137 -26.41 -25.03 -6.23
N ASN A 138 -25.35 -24.60 -5.56
CA ASN A 138 -25.40 -23.97 -4.25
C ASN A 138 -24.24 -22.98 -4.05
N GLU A 139 -24.32 -22.21 -2.97
CA GLU A 139 -23.36 -21.18 -2.62
C GLU A 139 -21.94 -21.72 -2.37
N THR A 140 -21.80 -22.87 -1.71
CA THR A 140 -20.50 -23.50 -1.45
C THR A 140 -19.74 -23.79 -2.74
N LEU A 141 -20.45 -24.25 -3.77
CA LEU A 141 -19.87 -24.55 -5.08
C LEU A 141 -19.61 -23.29 -5.89
N PHE A 142 -20.42 -22.24 -5.73
CA PHE A 142 -20.13 -20.91 -6.25
C PHE A 142 -18.82 -20.35 -5.67
N LEU A 143 -18.65 -20.40 -4.35
CA LEU A 143 -17.43 -19.97 -3.67
C LEU A 143 -16.20 -20.77 -4.12
N SER A 144 -16.33 -22.10 -4.18
CA SER A 144 -15.29 -22.99 -4.72
C SER A 144 -14.92 -22.63 -6.15
N TYR A 145 -15.90 -22.28 -6.99
CA TYR A 145 -15.66 -21.84 -8.36
C TYR A 145 -14.90 -20.51 -8.42
N LEU A 146 -15.32 -19.53 -7.62
CA LEU A 146 -14.61 -18.26 -7.48
C LEU A 146 -13.15 -18.47 -7.07
N GLY A 147 -12.89 -19.32 -6.07
CA GLY A 147 -11.52 -19.67 -5.66
C GLY A 147 -10.67 -20.21 -6.83
N LYS A 148 -11.21 -21.15 -7.62
CA LYS A 148 -10.50 -21.74 -8.77
C LYS A 148 -10.14 -20.71 -9.84
N ILE A 149 -11.05 -19.79 -10.17
CA ILE A 149 -10.75 -18.77 -11.19
C ILE A 149 -9.65 -17.81 -10.72
N GLN A 150 -9.57 -17.52 -9.41
CA GLN A 150 -8.49 -16.70 -8.87
C GLN A 150 -7.12 -17.39 -8.99
N THR A 151 -7.02 -18.70 -8.71
CA THR A 151 -5.76 -19.44 -8.83
C THR A 151 -5.16 -19.38 -10.22
N ASN A 152 -5.98 -19.46 -11.26
CA ASN A 152 -5.51 -19.38 -12.65
C ASN A 152 -4.96 -17.98 -12.98
N HIS A 153 -5.52 -16.92 -12.40
CA HIS A 153 -5.03 -15.54 -12.55
C HIS A 153 -3.73 -15.33 -11.77
N ILE A 154 -3.61 -15.94 -10.59
CA ILE A 154 -2.38 -15.94 -9.79
C ILE A 154 -1.24 -16.64 -10.56
N ARG A 155 -1.52 -17.81 -11.15
CA ARG A 155 -0.54 -18.60 -11.91
C ARG A 155 -0.30 -18.11 -13.34
N SER A 156 -1.01 -17.09 -13.80
CA SER A 156 -0.90 -16.53 -15.16
C SER A 156 -1.08 -17.58 -16.28
N LEU A 157 -1.95 -18.59 -16.08
CA LEU A 157 -2.11 -19.72 -17.01
C LEU A 157 -2.97 -19.35 -18.24
N ARG A 158 -2.44 -18.49 -19.12
CA ARG A 158 -3.17 -17.95 -20.27
C ARG A 158 -3.71 -19.02 -21.23
N SER A 159 -2.93 -20.08 -21.48
CA SER A 159 -3.34 -21.21 -22.33
C SER A 159 -4.52 -22.00 -21.74
N TYR A 160 -4.55 -22.15 -20.41
CA TYR A 160 -5.66 -22.81 -19.71
C TYR A 160 -6.96 -22.02 -19.85
N TYR A 161 -6.91 -20.68 -19.77
CA TYR A 161 -8.08 -19.83 -20.01
C TYR A 161 -8.65 -20.00 -21.41
N GLN A 162 -7.79 -20.01 -22.43
CA GLN A 162 -8.23 -20.13 -23.81
C GLN A 162 -8.91 -21.47 -24.08
N SER A 163 -8.30 -22.57 -23.63
CA SER A 163 -8.88 -23.91 -23.76
C SER A 163 -10.22 -24.03 -23.04
N LYS A 164 -10.32 -23.50 -21.81
CA LYS A 164 -11.57 -23.50 -21.05
C LYS A 164 -12.65 -22.64 -21.73
N MET A 165 -12.30 -21.46 -22.27
CA MET A 165 -13.25 -20.61 -22.99
C MET A 165 -13.87 -21.31 -24.20
N ASN A 166 -13.07 -22.05 -24.98
CA ASN A 166 -13.57 -22.82 -26.12
C ASN A 166 -14.62 -23.87 -25.71
N THR A 167 -14.54 -24.39 -24.47
CA THR A 167 -15.54 -25.34 -23.94
C THR A 167 -16.79 -24.67 -23.37
N LEU A 168 -16.68 -23.43 -22.89
CA LEU A 168 -17.76 -22.70 -22.24
C LEU A 168 -18.62 -21.88 -23.22
N GLN A 169 -18.01 -21.32 -24.26
CA GLN A 169 -18.68 -20.44 -25.21
C GLN A 169 -19.95 -21.07 -25.83
N PRO A 170 -19.97 -22.37 -26.23
CA PRO A 170 -21.18 -22.98 -26.79
C PRO A 170 -22.34 -23.13 -25.80
N LEU A 171 -22.08 -22.97 -24.49
CA LEU A 171 -23.12 -23.11 -23.47
C LEU A 171 -23.97 -21.85 -23.29
N GLU A 172 -23.50 -20.70 -23.77
CA GLU A 172 -24.20 -19.42 -23.72
C GLU A 172 -24.75 -19.09 -22.31
N ILE A 173 -23.89 -19.28 -21.29
CA ILE A 173 -24.28 -19.07 -19.88
C ILE A 173 -24.69 -17.62 -19.62
N ILE A 174 -23.98 -16.69 -20.25
CA ILE A 174 -24.28 -15.26 -20.22
C ILE A 174 -24.96 -14.84 -21.54
N PRO A 175 -25.90 -13.88 -21.51
CA PRO A 175 -26.28 -13.01 -20.38
C PRO A 175 -27.03 -13.72 -19.25
N TRP A 176 -26.76 -13.35 -17.99
CA TRP A 176 -27.27 -14.08 -16.81
C TRP A 176 -28.81 -14.06 -16.70
N LYS A 177 -29.45 -12.91 -16.94
CA LYS A 177 -30.92 -12.73 -16.90
C LYS A 177 -31.68 -13.60 -17.94
N GLY A 178 -31.01 -14.06 -19.01
CA GLY A 178 -31.64 -14.91 -20.03
C GLY A 178 -31.81 -16.37 -19.60
N GLN A 179 -32.67 -17.13 -20.30
CA GLN A 179 -32.85 -18.58 -20.05
C GLN A 179 -31.70 -19.41 -20.63
N LEU A 180 -31.39 -20.54 -19.99
CA LEU A 180 -30.49 -21.56 -20.57
C LEU A 180 -31.23 -22.33 -21.67
N LYS A 181 -30.66 -22.38 -22.88
CA LYS A 181 -31.19 -23.22 -23.97
C LYS A 181 -31.27 -24.70 -23.52
N LYS A 182 -32.39 -25.38 -23.81
CA LYS A 182 -32.64 -26.78 -23.39
C LYS A 182 -31.52 -27.74 -23.82
N SER A 183 -30.96 -27.56 -25.02
CA SER A 183 -29.82 -28.32 -25.56
C SER A 183 -28.51 -28.16 -24.75
N ASN A 184 -28.41 -27.08 -23.98
CA ASN A 184 -27.22 -26.73 -23.20
C ASN A 184 -27.34 -27.21 -21.75
N LYS A 185 -28.55 -27.42 -21.22
CA LYS A 185 -28.79 -27.97 -19.87
C LYS A 185 -28.19 -29.38 -19.69
N THR A 186 -28.31 -30.23 -20.70
CA THR A 186 -27.71 -31.57 -20.70
C THR A 186 -26.18 -31.52 -20.83
N LYS A 187 -25.64 -30.54 -21.55
CA LYS A 187 -24.19 -30.32 -21.72
C LYS A 187 -23.54 -29.69 -20.48
N THR A 188 -24.19 -28.75 -19.79
CA THR A 188 -23.72 -28.18 -18.51
C THR A 188 -23.65 -29.25 -17.44
N SER A 189 -24.68 -30.10 -17.32
CA SER A 189 -24.69 -31.17 -16.31
C SER A 189 -23.68 -32.29 -16.59
N HIS A 190 -23.27 -32.54 -17.83
CA HIS A 190 -22.31 -33.62 -18.13
C HIS A 190 -20.87 -33.13 -18.29
N ARG A 191 -20.63 -31.95 -18.89
CA ARG A 191 -19.29 -31.46 -19.30
C ARG A 191 -18.72 -30.33 -18.44
N VAL A 192 -19.53 -29.54 -17.75
CA VAL A 192 -19.08 -28.31 -17.06
C VAL A 192 -19.75 -28.18 -15.70
N TYR A 193 -19.47 -29.13 -14.81
CA TYR A 193 -19.78 -28.92 -13.40
C TYR A 193 -18.67 -28.09 -12.77
N PHE A 194 -18.90 -26.78 -12.68
CA PHE A 194 -18.00 -25.86 -11.98
C PHE A 194 -17.74 -26.28 -10.51
N GLY A 195 -18.65 -27.09 -9.94
CA GLY A 195 -18.56 -27.67 -8.59
C GLY A 195 -18.13 -29.14 -8.44
N LYS A 196 -17.78 -29.89 -9.50
CA LYS A 196 -17.41 -31.33 -9.38
C LYS A 196 -16.18 -31.58 -8.50
N THR A 197 -15.29 -30.60 -8.39
CA THR A 197 -14.09 -30.67 -7.56
C THR A 197 -14.14 -29.59 -6.49
N LYS A 198 -13.87 -29.94 -5.22
CA LYS A 198 -13.63 -28.92 -4.19
C LYS A 198 -12.37 -28.12 -4.56
N PHE A 199 -12.30 -26.85 -4.18
CA PHE A 199 -11.07 -26.09 -4.24
C PHE A 199 -10.01 -26.77 -3.35
N LYS A 200 -8.92 -27.25 -3.94
CA LYS A 200 -7.85 -28.03 -3.26
C LYS A 200 -6.51 -27.30 -3.24
N MET A 201 -6.51 -25.96 -3.28
CA MET A 201 -5.27 -25.21 -3.17
C MET A 201 -4.88 -25.09 -1.70
N ASP A 202 -3.68 -25.53 -1.37
CA ASP A 202 -3.05 -25.26 -0.07
C ASP A 202 -2.63 -23.79 0.00
N LEU A 203 -3.49 -22.95 0.59
CA LEU A 203 -3.27 -21.51 0.71
C LEU A 203 -2.11 -21.16 1.64
N SER A 204 -1.72 -22.05 2.56
CA SER A 204 -0.60 -21.81 3.50
C SER A 204 0.74 -21.62 2.77
N ARG A 205 0.88 -22.18 1.56
CA ARG A 205 2.07 -22.00 0.71
C ARG A 205 2.10 -20.64 0.00
N PHE A 206 0.96 -19.96 -0.04
CA PHE A 206 0.77 -18.72 -0.79
C PHE A 206 0.58 -17.50 0.10
N VAL A 207 0.14 -17.70 1.34
CA VAL A 207 -0.15 -16.64 2.30
C VAL A 207 0.93 -16.65 3.37
N LYS A 208 1.59 -15.52 3.57
CA LYS A 208 2.47 -15.28 4.71
C LYS A 208 1.89 -14.15 5.53
N ASP A 209 1.65 -14.41 6.80
CA ASP A 209 1.30 -13.37 7.75
C ASP A 209 2.51 -12.45 7.90
N VAL A 210 2.29 -11.15 7.73
CA VAL A 210 3.25 -10.17 8.23
C VAL A 210 2.91 -10.00 9.70
N PRO A 211 3.78 -10.37 10.64
CA PRO A 211 3.51 -10.06 12.04
C PRO A 211 3.24 -8.57 12.12
N THR A 212 2.04 -8.20 12.57
CA THR A 212 1.74 -6.84 13.00
C THR A 212 2.83 -6.46 13.97
N TYR A 213 3.59 -5.40 13.65
CA TYR A 213 4.54 -4.77 14.55
C TYR A 213 4.01 -4.88 15.97
N THR A 214 4.70 -5.65 16.82
CA THR A 214 4.31 -5.83 18.20
C THR A 214 4.16 -4.47 18.83
N SER A 215 3.11 -4.32 19.62
CA SER A 215 2.62 -3.13 20.32
C SER A 215 3.60 -2.45 21.28
N GLU A 216 4.86 -2.86 21.26
CA GLU A 216 5.96 -2.16 21.91
C GLU A 216 6.43 -1.08 20.95
N GLY A 217 6.19 0.19 21.28
CA GLY A 217 6.53 1.38 20.50
C GLY A 217 8.03 1.60 20.26
N ARG A 218 8.83 0.54 20.21
CA ARG A 218 10.11 0.56 19.52
C ARG A 218 9.76 0.60 18.03
N VAL A 219 9.95 1.78 17.42
CA VAL A 219 10.53 1.82 16.08
C VAL A 219 11.55 0.70 16.10
N ASP A 220 11.38 -0.38 15.33
CA ASP A 220 12.39 -1.44 15.26
C ASP A 220 13.71 -0.70 15.07
N GLU A 221 14.48 -0.61 16.16
CA GLU A 221 15.88 -0.33 16.09
C GLU A 221 16.33 -1.35 15.09
N PHE A 222 16.89 -0.87 13.98
CA PHE A 222 17.44 -1.70 12.94
C PHE A 222 18.27 -2.81 13.59
N SER A 223 17.68 -3.97 13.88
CA SER A 223 18.42 -5.20 14.09
C SER A 223 18.74 -5.73 12.69
N MET A 224 19.38 -4.87 11.92
CA MET A 224 20.12 -5.24 10.75
C MET A 224 21.48 -5.76 11.21
N TYR A 225 21.48 -6.66 12.21
CA TYR A 225 22.56 -7.59 12.50
C TYR A 225 22.60 -8.65 11.39
N ASP A 226 22.70 -8.19 10.14
CA ASP A 226 23.34 -8.94 9.08
C ASP A 226 24.82 -8.63 9.30
N SER A 227 25.65 -9.66 9.48
CA SER A 227 27.07 -9.63 9.90
C SER A 227 28.04 -8.94 8.92
N ARG A 228 27.58 -7.86 8.28
CA ARG A 228 28.30 -6.98 7.37
C ARG A 228 27.87 -5.53 7.61
N GLU A 229 28.01 -5.07 8.84
CA GLU A 229 27.76 -3.67 9.27
C GLU A 229 28.42 -2.66 8.33
N LYS A 230 29.63 -2.95 7.80
CA LYS A 230 30.30 -2.14 6.77
C LYS A 230 29.48 -1.89 5.49
N ILE A 231 28.58 -2.80 5.10
CA ILE A 231 27.69 -2.61 3.94
C ILE A 231 26.51 -1.69 4.28
N VAL A 232 26.04 -1.74 5.52
CA VAL A 232 24.94 -0.90 6.01
C VAL A 232 25.42 0.55 6.12
N PHE A 233 26.57 0.79 6.75
CA PHE A 233 27.19 2.12 6.80
C PHE A 233 27.47 2.68 5.40
N LYS A 234 28.11 1.91 4.50
CA LYS A 234 28.32 2.34 3.10
C LYS A 234 27.02 2.67 2.37
N SER A 235 25.92 2.01 2.69
CA SER A 235 24.61 2.33 2.11
C SER A 235 24.09 3.68 2.61
N TRP A 236 24.25 3.97 3.90
CA TRP A 236 23.84 5.23 4.52
C TRP A 236 24.72 6.41 4.14
N ASP A 237 26.04 6.25 4.15
CA ASP A 237 27.00 7.22 3.59
C ASP A 237 26.69 7.52 2.12
N SER A 238 26.28 6.48 1.39
CA SER A 238 25.87 6.63 0.01
C SER A 238 24.57 7.46 -0.09
N ILE A 239 23.57 7.23 0.76
CA ILE A 239 22.32 7.99 0.80
C ILE A 239 22.53 9.44 1.27
N SER A 240 23.38 9.68 2.28
CA SER A 240 23.62 11.03 2.82
C SER A 240 24.22 11.97 1.78
N LYS A 241 25.02 11.42 0.87
CA LYS A 241 25.59 12.14 -0.28
C LYS A 241 24.59 12.44 -1.39
N VAL A 242 23.30 12.09 -1.25
CA VAL A 242 22.24 12.46 -2.21
C VAL A 242 22.11 13.98 -2.37
N HIS A 243 22.51 14.79 -1.39
CA HIS A 243 22.63 16.25 -1.54
C HIS A 243 23.54 16.65 -2.71
N GLY A 244 24.59 15.87 -3.03
CA GLY A 244 25.44 16.09 -4.20
C GLY A 244 24.76 15.79 -5.53
N ILE A 245 23.68 15.01 -5.55
CA ILE A 245 22.86 14.75 -6.75
C ILE A 245 22.03 15.99 -7.11
N ASN A 246 21.72 16.85 -6.14
CA ASN A 246 21.10 18.15 -6.39
C ASN A 246 21.97 19.03 -7.30
N ASN A 247 23.30 18.87 -7.21
CA ASN A 247 24.24 19.56 -8.11
C ASN A 247 24.23 19.03 -9.56
N LEU A 248 23.77 17.79 -9.80
CA LEU A 248 23.52 17.23 -11.13
C LEU A 248 22.10 17.54 -11.64
N MET A 249 21.18 17.83 -10.73
CA MET A 249 19.80 18.27 -10.99
C MET A 249 19.69 19.80 -11.02
N LYS A 250 20.80 20.52 -11.22
CA LYS A 250 21.00 21.97 -10.97
C LYS A 250 20.03 22.95 -11.66
N GLU A 251 19.15 22.48 -12.52
CA GLU A 251 18.08 23.28 -13.17
C GLU A 251 16.67 22.97 -12.63
N LYS A 252 16.50 22.05 -11.65
CA LYS A 252 15.20 21.42 -11.34
C LYS A 252 14.62 21.66 -9.94
N VAL A 253 15.41 22.24 -9.04
CA VAL A 253 14.96 22.63 -7.69
C VAL A 253 14.00 23.83 -7.74
N GLU A 254 13.90 24.52 -8.88
CA GLU A 254 13.01 25.67 -9.12
C GLU A 254 11.51 25.38 -8.90
N LYS A 255 11.07 24.11 -8.84
CA LYS A 255 9.67 23.74 -8.57
C LYS A 255 9.32 23.58 -7.09
N LEU A 256 10.31 23.59 -6.19
CA LEU A 256 10.04 23.69 -4.76
C LEU A 256 9.64 25.14 -4.49
N ASP A 257 8.37 25.37 -4.14
CA ASP A 257 7.93 26.70 -3.72
C ASP A 257 8.55 27.03 -2.36
N LEU A 258 9.71 27.67 -2.41
CA LEU A 258 10.45 28.10 -1.23
C LEU A 258 9.61 29.06 -0.38
N ASN A 259 8.69 29.84 -0.95
CA ASN A 259 7.83 30.72 -0.17
C ASN A 259 6.81 29.93 0.65
N VAL A 260 6.22 28.88 0.08
CA VAL A 260 5.32 27.97 0.82
C VAL A 260 6.10 27.23 1.91
N LEU A 261 7.28 26.71 1.60
CA LEU A 261 8.14 26.04 2.56
C LEU A 261 8.51 27.00 3.71
N LEU A 262 9.00 28.19 3.41
CA LEU A 262 9.37 29.21 4.39
C LEU A 262 8.16 29.65 5.21
N SER A 263 6.98 29.80 4.60
CA SER A 263 5.74 30.11 5.33
C SER A 263 5.37 29.00 6.32
N GLN A 264 5.48 27.74 5.93
CA GLN A 264 5.23 26.59 6.82
C GLN A 264 6.25 26.51 7.96
N ILE A 265 7.51 26.82 7.66
CA ILE A 265 8.59 26.91 8.65
C ILE A 265 8.34 28.07 9.62
N GLN A 266 7.90 29.23 9.15
CA GLN A 266 7.53 30.38 9.99
C GLN A 266 6.32 30.09 10.87
N MET A 267 5.29 29.41 10.33
CA MET A 267 4.15 28.96 11.13
C MET A 267 4.58 27.99 12.24
N PHE A 268 5.53 27.11 11.93
CA PHE A 268 6.13 26.21 12.91
C PHE A 268 6.97 26.97 13.96
N SER A 269 7.71 28.01 13.59
CA SER A 269 8.51 28.79 14.54
C SER A 269 7.65 29.50 15.59
N GLN A 270 6.53 30.08 15.15
CA GLN A 270 5.63 30.83 16.04
C GLN A 270 4.94 29.98 17.12
N ASN A 271 4.74 28.67 16.88
CA ASN A 271 3.89 27.82 17.75
C ASN A 271 4.50 26.48 18.19
N GLY A 272 5.49 25.96 17.43
CA GLY A 272 6.04 24.62 17.57
C GLY A 272 7.46 24.57 18.15
N LEU A 273 8.31 25.54 17.81
CA LEU A 273 9.72 25.59 18.23
C LEU A 273 9.91 25.71 19.75
N ILE A 274 9.17 26.61 20.41
CA ILE A 274 9.25 26.79 21.87
C ILE A 274 8.78 25.52 22.59
N LYS A 275 7.72 24.87 22.10
CA LYS A 275 7.22 23.60 22.65
C LYS A 275 8.29 22.50 22.51
N LEU A 276 8.96 22.45 21.37
CA LEU A 276 10.00 21.49 21.04
C LEU A 276 11.23 21.62 21.94
N ILE A 277 11.77 22.84 22.10
CA ILE A 277 12.94 23.12 22.96
C ILE A 277 12.66 22.62 24.39
N ASN A 278 11.48 22.93 24.90
CA ASN A 278 11.04 22.53 26.24
C ASN A 278 10.82 21.00 26.35
N GLN A 279 10.26 20.37 25.32
CA GLN A 279 9.89 18.94 25.34
C GLN A 279 11.07 17.99 25.15
N HIS A 280 12.08 18.38 24.37
CA HIS A 280 13.22 17.52 24.07
C HIS A 280 14.42 17.74 24.98
N LYS A 281 14.30 18.63 25.98
CA LYS A 281 15.40 19.03 26.88
C LYS A 281 16.70 19.24 26.09
N LEU A 282 16.57 19.90 24.94
CA LEU A 282 17.72 20.20 24.10
C LEU A 282 18.62 21.13 24.92
N ASN A 283 19.79 20.64 25.34
CA ASN A 283 20.79 21.49 25.96
C ASN A 283 21.05 22.64 24.99
N THR A 284 20.84 23.86 25.48
CA THR A 284 20.64 25.15 24.81
C THR A 284 21.81 25.62 23.92
N THR A 285 22.25 24.80 22.98
CA THR A 285 23.44 25.05 22.15
C THR A 285 23.12 25.55 20.74
N PHE A 286 21.89 25.39 20.25
CA PHE A 286 21.48 25.86 18.93
C PHE A 286 20.57 27.08 19.03
N SER A 287 20.82 28.10 18.20
CA SER A 287 19.91 29.22 18.05
C SER A 287 18.63 28.79 17.32
N GLU A 288 17.57 29.59 17.43
CA GLU A 288 16.34 29.37 16.66
C GLU A 288 16.63 29.34 15.15
N GLU A 289 17.47 30.26 14.67
CA GLU A 289 17.89 30.37 13.28
C GLU A 289 18.65 29.12 12.80
N ASP A 290 19.50 28.51 13.65
CA ASP A 290 20.19 27.26 13.34
C ASP A 290 19.22 26.10 13.14
N ILE A 291 18.22 25.98 14.02
CA ILE A 291 17.22 24.91 13.93
C ILE A 291 16.37 25.09 12.67
N LEU A 292 15.98 26.33 12.36
CA LEU A 292 15.22 26.65 11.15
C LEU A 292 16.00 26.31 9.87
N THR A 293 17.28 26.67 9.82
CA THR A 293 18.17 26.34 8.69
C THR A 293 18.31 24.83 8.52
N ARG A 294 18.53 24.10 9.63
CA ARG A 294 18.64 22.64 9.60
C ARG A 294 17.33 21.96 9.20
N LEU A 295 16.18 22.52 9.58
CA LEU A 295 14.86 22.05 9.18
C LEU A 295 14.62 22.28 7.68
N GLU A 296 15.04 23.43 7.15
CA GLU A 296 14.98 23.71 5.72
C GLU A 296 15.81 22.68 4.92
N ASP A 297 17.03 22.39 5.36
CA ASP A 297 17.88 21.36 4.75
C ASP A 297 17.23 19.97 4.81
N PHE A 298 16.61 19.64 5.94
CA PHE A 298 15.91 18.36 6.10
C PHE A 298 14.68 18.26 5.17
N ALA A 299 13.91 19.33 5.02
CA ALA A 299 12.78 19.39 4.10
C ALA A 299 13.23 19.26 2.64
N LYS A 300 14.33 19.92 2.25
CA LYS A 300 14.96 19.76 0.93
C LYS A 300 15.41 18.33 0.69
N LEU A 301 16.01 17.67 1.69
CA LEU A 301 16.41 16.26 1.59
C LEU A 301 15.22 15.35 1.32
N ILE A 302 14.13 15.51 2.08
CA ILE A 302 12.89 14.77 1.89
C ILE A 302 12.35 14.97 0.48
N TRP A 303 12.30 16.23 0.01
CA TRP A 303 11.83 16.57 -1.34
C TRP A 303 12.63 15.81 -2.39
N VAL A 304 13.97 15.90 -2.36
CA VAL A 304 14.85 15.26 -3.35
C VAL A 304 14.71 13.74 -3.34
N LEU A 305 14.66 13.12 -2.15
CA LEU A 305 14.46 11.68 -2.02
C LEU A 305 13.11 11.25 -2.60
N ASN A 306 12.06 12.02 -2.32
CA ASN A 306 10.72 11.75 -2.84
C ASN A 306 10.63 11.96 -4.35
N SER A 307 11.26 13.01 -4.88
CA SER A 307 11.34 13.29 -6.32
C SER A 307 11.95 12.11 -7.06
N ALA A 308 13.09 11.64 -6.55
CA ALA A 308 13.78 10.51 -7.12
C ALA A 308 12.93 9.24 -7.04
N LEU A 309 12.23 9.01 -5.92
CA LEU A 309 11.34 7.86 -5.75
C LEU A 309 10.17 7.91 -6.75
N ILE A 310 9.45 9.04 -6.86
CA ILE A 310 8.37 9.24 -7.83
C ILE A 310 8.89 9.02 -9.26
N GLY A 311 10.10 9.50 -9.55
CA GLY A 311 10.84 9.23 -10.79
C GLY A 311 10.99 7.74 -11.08
N THR A 312 11.34 6.94 -10.08
CA THR A 312 11.40 5.47 -10.23
C THR A 312 10.04 4.80 -10.35
N LEU A 313 8.96 5.46 -9.92
CA LEU A 313 7.58 4.96 -9.98
C LEU A 313 6.88 5.29 -11.31
N GLY A 314 7.56 5.90 -12.28
CA GLY A 314 7.03 6.09 -13.63
C GLY A 314 6.66 7.53 -14.01
N HIS A 315 6.94 8.50 -13.15
CA HIS A 315 6.48 9.89 -13.31
C HIS A 315 7.62 10.87 -13.42
N GLU A 316 7.42 11.91 -14.20
CA GLU A 316 8.39 13.00 -14.36
C GLU A 316 7.88 14.28 -13.66
N GLU A 317 8.75 15.26 -13.48
CA GLU A 317 8.45 16.47 -12.69
C GLU A 317 7.41 17.37 -13.37
N GLU A 318 7.18 17.18 -14.66
CA GLU A 318 6.17 17.86 -15.47
C GLU A 318 4.76 17.30 -15.24
N ASP A 319 4.63 16.11 -14.65
CA ASP A 319 3.33 15.50 -14.38
C ASP A 319 2.63 16.29 -13.24
N GLN A 320 1.38 16.71 -13.44
CA GLN A 320 0.61 17.38 -12.37
C GLN A 320 0.53 16.56 -11.08
N ILE A 321 0.49 15.22 -11.22
CA ILE A 321 0.42 14.30 -10.09
C ILE A 321 1.73 14.32 -9.27
N TYR A 322 2.88 14.58 -9.89
CA TYR A 322 4.16 14.70 -9.18
C TYR A 322 4.09 15.80 -8.12
N LEU A 323 3.60 16.99 -8.47
CA LEU A 323 3.47 18.12 -7.53
C LEU A 323 2.46 17.83 -6.43
N GLN A 324 1.36 17.15 -6.75
CA GLN A 324 0.36 16.75 -5.75
C GLN A 324 0.95 15.82 -4.70
N GLU A 325 1.72 14.80 -5.11
CA GLU A 325 2.37 13.86 -4.18
C GLU A 325 3.42 14.56 -3.31
N GLN A 326 4.20 15.49 -3.87
CA GLN A 326 5.16 16.29 -3.11
C GLN A 326 4.47 17.19 -2.06
N ASN A 327 3.40 17.87 -2.46
CA ASN A 327 2.64 18.73 -1.56
C ASN A 327 1.98 17.95 -0.41
N ASN A 328 1.49 16.73 -0.69
CA ASN A 328 0.93 15.87 0.36
C ASN A 328 1.98 15.45 1.37
N LEU A 329 3.19 15.13 0.91
CA LEU A 329 4.32 14.78 1.77
C LEU A 329 4.73 15.95 2.68
N GLN A 330 4.84 17.17 2.13
CA GLN A 330 5.16 18.37 2.91
C GLN A 330 4.09 18.67 3.97
N LYS A 331 2.81 18.61 3.59
CA LYS A 331 1.70 18.78 4.55
C LYS A 331 1.78 17.80 5.71
N GLU A 332 2.13 16.54 5.43
CA GLU A 332 2.31 15.53 6.48
C GLU A 332 3.51 15.85 7.37
N LEU A 333 4.66 16.23 6.80
CA LEU A 333 5.86 16.61 7.56
C LEU A 333 5.52 17.70 8.58
N PHE A 334 4.94 18.80 8.13
CA PHE A 334 4.58 19.90 9.02
C PHE A 334 3.42 19.55 9.97
N SER A 335 2.53 18.64 9.59
CA SER A 335 1.53 18.11 10.53
C SER A 335 2.19 17.36 11.69
N ILE A 336 3.22 16.55 11.43
CA ILE A 336 3.97 15.81 12.47
C ILE A 336 4.78 16.78 13.33
N LEU A 337 5.45 17.76 12.71
CA LEU A 337 6.26 18.73 13.45
C LEU A 337 5.42 19.61 14.38
N ASN A 338 4.20 19.97 13.97
CA ASN A 338 3.28 20.76 14.78
C ASN A 338 2.48 19.95 15.81
N GLU A 339 2.64 18.62 15.84
CA GLU A 339 1.92 17.75 16.76
C GLU A 339 2.49 17.89 18.18
N ALA A 340 1.69 18.39 19.13
CA ALA A 340 2.13 18.46 20.52
C ALA A 340 2.26 17.04 21.08
N LYS A 341 3.36 16.74 21.79
CA LYS A 341 3.41 15.58 22.70
C LYS A 341 2.31 15.75 23.74
N LEU A 342 1.14 15.18 23.50
CA LEU A 342 0.27 14.77 24.58
C LEU A 342 1.11 13.81 25.42
N SER A 343 1.26 14.08 26.72
CA SER A 343 1.85 13.08 27.59
C SER A 343 1.06 11.81 27.35
N VAL A 344 1.76 10.71 27.09
CA VAL A 344 1.15 9.38 27.08
C VAL A 344 0.90 8.99 28.54
N ASP A 345 0.29 9.90 29.31
CA ASP A 345 -0.37 9.55 30.55
C ASP A 345 -1.71 8.97 30.14
N GLU A 346 -2.00 7.77 30.63
CA GLU A 346 -3.14 6.93 30.26
C GLU A 346 -4.51 7.53 30.64
N SER A 347 -4.60 8.83 30.89
CA SER A 347 -5.71 9.49 31.56
C SER A 347 -6.05 10.87 30.96
N SER A 348 -6.20 10.98 29.65
CA SER A 348 -7.07 12.03 29.08
C SER A 348 -7.71 11.64 27.75
N SER A 349 -9.00 11.32 27.87
CA SER A 349 -10.09 11.33 26.90
C SER A 349 -9.88 12.06 25.57
N SER A 350 -9.91 11.31 24.45
CA SER A 350 -10.62 11.65 23.19
C SER A 350 -10.32 10.68 22.03
N ILE A 351 -9.27 9.86 22.12
CA ILE A 351 -8.95 8.82 21.13
C ILE A 351 -9.50 7.47 21.61
N SER A 352 -10.72 7.13 21.18
CA SER A 352 -11.44 5.92 21.57
C SER A 352 -10.96 4.63 20.89
N SER A 353 -10.14 4.72 19.82
CA SER A 353 -9.70 3.55 19.06
C SER A 353 -8.21 3.22 19.27
N THR A 354 -7.90 1.93 19.43
CA THR A 354 -6.54 1.37 19.53
C THR A 354 -5.65 1.80 18.35
N LYS A 355 -6.24 1.95 17.16
CA LYS A 355 -5.57 2.40 15.94
C LYS A 355 -5.13 3.86 16.02
N GLY A 356 -5.98 4.76 16.54
CA GLY A 356 -5.62 6.17 16.73
C GLY A 356 -4.44 6.34 17.69
N LYS A 357 -4.39 5.50 18.75
CA LYS A 357 -3.27 5.48 19.69
C LYS A 357 -1.98 4.94 19.06
N SER A 358 -2.07 3.93 18.19
CA SER A 358 -0.94 3.36 17.45
C SER A 358 -0.34 4.34 16.43
N ASP A 359 -1.17 5.01 15.63
CA ASP A 359 -0.70 6.03 14.67
C ASP A 359 -0.06 7.22 15.40
N LEU A 360 -0.67 7.70 16.50
CA LEU A 360 -0.10 8.76 17.32
C LEU A 360 1.28 8.39 17.86
N ARG A 361 1.46 7.17 18.39
CA ARG A 361 2.78 6.68 18.84
C ARG A 361 3.81 6.68 17.71
N LYS A 362 3.42 6.27 16.49
CA LYS A 362 4.31 6.29 15.32
C LYS A 362 4.68 7.71 14.92
N ARG A 363 3.72 8.64 14.89
CA ARG A 363 3.96 10.07 14.62
C ARG A 363 4.94 10.66 15.61
N ILE A 364 4.74 10.42 16.91
CA ILE A 364 5.67 10.86 17.98
C ILE A 364 7.06 10.22 17.78
N GLY A 365 7.13 8.94 17.41
CA GLY A 365 8.40 8.27 17.10
C GLY A 365 9.15 8.90 15.93
N ILE A 366 8.46 9.19 14.83
CA ILE A 366 9.03 9.88 13.66
C ILE A 366 9.45 11.31 14.02
N GLN A 367 8.61 12.04 14.75
CA GLN A 367 8.91 13.38 15.24
C GLN A 367 10.20 13.38 16.08
N ASN A 368 10.34 12.44 17.01
CA ASN A 368 11.58 12.29 17.80
C ASN A 368 12.80 12.03 16.92
N LEU A 369 12.70 11.15 15.92
CA LEU A 369 13.80 10.86 14.99
C LEU A 369 14.23 12.09 14.20
N ILE A 370 13.27 12.86 13.68
CA ILE A 370 13.54 14.10 12.97
C ILE A 370 14.31 15.05 13.88
N PHE A 371 13.79 15.33 15.08
CA PHE A 371 14.44 16.27 15.99
C PHE A 371 15.82 15.81 16.47
N SER A 372 15.98 14.53 16.80
CA SER A 372 17.28 13.96 17.12
C SER A 372 18.28 14.14 15.97
N SER A 373 17.83 14.06 14.71
CA SER A 373 18.70 14.26 13.55
C SER A 373 19.07 15.73 13.31
N LEU A 374 18.16 16.67 13.61
CA LEU A 374 18.44 18.11 13.49
C LEU A 374 19.46 18.57 14.55
N CYS A 375 19.34 18.03 15.77
CA CYS A 375 20.18 18.40 16.91
C CYS A 375 21.49 17.58 17.00
N CYS A 376 21.77 16.73 16.02
CA CYS A 376 23.03 16.02 15.93
C CYS A 376 24.11 17.01 15.48
N ASP A 377 25.21 17.10 16.25
CA ASP A 377 26.31 18.01 15.96
C ASP A 377 27.61 17.27 15.68
N HIS A 378 28.43 17.84 14.80
CA HIS A 378 29.77 17.30 14.49
C HIS A 378 30.70 17.40 15.72
N GLN A 379 30.51 18.38 16.60
CA GLN A 379 31.40 18.65 17.73
C GLN A 379 31.39 17.59 18.85
N ARG A 380 30.40 16.70 18.90
CA ARG A 380 30.43 15.55 19.84
C ARG A 380 31.38 14.43 19.39
N MET A 381 31.95 14.55 18.19
CA MET A 381 32.97 13.62 17.65
C MET A 381 34.39 14.21 17.69
N ASP A 382 34.54 15.46 18.12
CA ASP A 382 35.86 16.08 18.28
C ASP A 382 36.40 15.84 19.70
N TYR A 383 37.40 14.96 19.77
CA TYR A 383 38.43 14.82 20.82
C TYR A 383 38.06 14.21 22.19
N VAL A 384 38.51 12.96 22.37
CA VAL A 384 39.35 12.59 23.51
C VAL A 384 40.56 11.82 22.95
N ASP A 385 41.57 12.52 22.40
CA ASP A 385 42.94 11.99 22.46
C ASP A 385 43.38 12.11 23.92
N VAL A 386 42.98 11.12 24.74
CA VAL A 386 43.77 10.80 25.92
C VAL A 386 44.93 10.00 25.40
N ILE A 387 46.08 10.68 25.37
CA ILE A 387 47.41 10.12 25.15
C ILE A 387 47.54 8.86 26.02
N GLY A 388 47.53 7.70 25.35
CA GLY A 388 47.90 6.41 25.91
C GLY A 388 46.83 5.73 26.76
N GLN A 389 45.88 5.04 26.12
CA GLN A 389 45.47 3.65 26.42
C GLN A 389 44.24 3.30 25.56
N ASP A 390 44.29 2.11 24.95
CA ASP A 390 43.25 1.40 24.18
C ASP A 390 42.42 2.22 23.16
N LYS A 391 42.70 1.97 21.88
CA LYS A 391 41.91 2.45 20.74
C LYS A 391 40.42 2.16 20.97
N PRO A 392 39.54 3.16 21.08
CA PRO A 392 38.11 2.92 21.11
C PRO A 392 37.67 2.32 19.76
N ASN A 393 36.71 1.39 19.79
CA ASN A 393 36.19 0.72 18.61
C ASN A 393 35.68 1.75 17.59
N PHE A 394 36.34 1.85 16.44
CA PHE A 394 36.00 2.69 15.29
C PHE A 394 34.55 2.47 14.75
N GLU A 395 33.84 1.44 15.20
CA GLU A 395 32.59 0.95 14.61
C GLU A 395 31.33 1.68 15.11
N ASP A 396 31.32 2.23 16.34
CA ASP A 396 30.17 3.00 16.86
C ASP A 396 30.12 4.44 16.34
N HIS A 397 31.27 5.00 15.94
CA HIS A 397 31.37 6.41 15.55
C HIS A 397 30.90 6.69 14.11
N GLU A 398 31.01 5.71 13.21
CA GLU A 398 30.53 5.82 11.82
C GLU A 398 29.00 6.02 11.75
N TYR A 399 28.22 5.37 12.62
CA TYR A 399 26.75 5.43 12.59
C TYR A 399 26.12 6.72 13.12
N HIS A 400 26.92 7.59 13.76
CA HIS A 400 26.46 8.83 14.39
C HIS A 400 26.83 10.10 13.61
N HIS A 401 27.26 9.98 12.35
CA HIS A 401 27.49 11.15 11.50
C HIS A 401 26.17 11.94 11.29
N PRO A 402 26.15 13.27 11.47
CA PRO A 402 24.91 14.07 11.38
C PRO A 402 24.12 13.85 10.10
N ASP A 403 24.79 13.80 8.94
CA ASP A 403 24.12 13.56 7.66
C ASP A 403 23.52 12.16 7.51
N ILE A 404 24.09 11.15 8.18
CA ILE A 404 23.53 9.79 8.22
C ILE A 404 22.28 9.76 9.09
N MET A 405 22.31 10.44 10.24
CA MET A 405 21.13 10.55 11.10
C MET A 405 19.99 11.28 10.40
N LYS A 406 20.28 12.40 9.70
CA LYS A 406 19.30 13.11 8.87
C LYS A 406 18.72 12.21 7.78
N SER A 407 19.57 11.46 7.07
CA SER A 407 19.13 10.54 6.02
C SER A 407 18.25 9.42 6.55
N ARG A 408 18.59 8.86 7.71
CA ARG A 408 17.79 7.82 8.37
C ARG A 408 16.43 8.36 8.78
N ALA A 409 16.37 9.53 9.41
CA ALA A 409 15.13 10.17 9.79
C ALA A 409 14.26 10.48 8.56
N ALA A 410 14.85 10.97 7.46
CA ALA A 410 14.13 11.25 6.21
C ALA A 410 13.54 9.97 5.58
N ILE A 411 14.31 8.87 5.51
CA ILE A 411 13.81 7.58 4.99
C ILE A 411 12.72 7.01 5.88
N ASP A 412 12.85 7.12 7.20
CA ASP A 412 11.85 6.64 8.14
C ASP A 412 10.55 7.45 8.03
N PHE A 413 10.64 8.75 7.83
CA PHE A 413 9.49 9.61 7.52
C PHE A 413 8.82 9.21 6.19
N LEU A 414 9.58 9.00 5.11
CA LEU A 414 9.03 8.54 3.82
C LEU A 414 8.35 7.17 3.97
N CYS A 415 8.96 6.25 4.71
CA CYS A 415 8.40 4.94 4.99
C CYS A 415 7.05 5.08 5.71
N TYR A 416 6.99 5.91 6.76
CA TYR A 416 5.76 6.21 7.48
C TYR A 416 4.69 6.80 6.56
N PHE A 417 5.02 7.86 5.80
CA PHE A 417 4.09 8.56 4.91
C PHE A 417 3.43 7.60 3.91
N TYR A 418 4.24 6.87 3.14
CA TYR A 418 3.71 5.96 2.12
C TYR A 418 2.96 4.77 2.71
N GLN A 419 3.40 4.28 3.87
CA GLN A 419 2.72 3.19 4.56
C GLN A 419 1.36 3.63 5.12
N LYS A 420 1.27 4.85 5.66
CA LYS A 420 0.04 5.44 6.20
C LYS A 420 -0.97 5.73 5.10
N GLU A 421 -0.54 6.35 4.01
CA GLU A 421 -1.42 6.72 2.89
C GLU A 421 -2.03 5.52 2.18
N ASN A 422 -1.27 4.43 2.00
CA ASN A 422 -1.80 3.20 1.44
C ASN A 422 -1.03 1.97 1.91
N HIS A 423 -1.46 1.41 3.05
CA HIS A 423 -0.82 0.29 3.72
C HIS A 423 -0.63 -0.93 2.81
N VAL A 424 -1.70 -1.31 2.11
CA VAL A 424 -1.73 -2.50 1.25
C VAL A 424 -0.85 -2.30 0.02
N LYS A 425 -0.89 -1.13 -0.62
CA LYS A 425 0.00 -0.81 -1.75
C LYS A 425 1.46 -0.84 -1.31
N TRP A 426 1.78 -0.26 -0.15
CA TRP A 426 3.14 -0.26 0.38
C TRP A 426 3.68 -1.68 0.56
N PHE A 427 2.92 -2.58 1.17
CA PHE A 427 3.30 -3.99 1.30
C PHE A 427 3.33 -4.74 -0.03
N THR A 428 2.49 -4.36 -0.98
CA THR A 428 2.50 -4.95 -2.33
C THR A 428 3.77 -4.55 -3.10
N VAL A 429 4.22 -3.29 -2.99
CA VAL A 429 5.39 -2.76 -3.71
C VAL A 429 6.68 -3.16 -3.01
N PHE A 430 6.81 -2.85 -1.72
CA PHE A 430 8.06 -2.99 -0.98
C PHE A 430 8.12 -4.21 -0.09
N GLN A 431 7.00 -4.82 0.31
CA GLN A 431 6.89 -5.93 1.29
C GLN A 431 7.35 -5.61 2.72
N ASN A 432 8.39 -4.81 2.91
CA ASN A 432 8.87 -4.38 4.23
C ASN A 432 9.85 -3.20 4.11
N LYS A 433 10.23 -2.65 5.27
CA LYS A 433 11.13 -1.49 5.39
C LYS A 433 12.53 -1.78 4.83
N LYS A 434 13.03 -3.02 4.97
CA LYS A 434 14.34 -3.42 4.43
C LYS A 434 14.39 -3.31 2.90
N TYR A 435 13.34 -3.72 2.20
CA TYR A 435 13.25 -3.62 0.76
C TYR A 435 12.97 -2.18 0.29
N PHE A 436 12.20 -1.40 1.05
CA PHE A 436 12.07 0.05 0.81
C PHE A 436 13.44 0.75 0.90
N HIS A 437 14.23 0.51 1.95
CA HIS A 437 15.57 1.07 2.04
C HIS A 437 16.46 0.66 0.86
N LYS A 438 16.42 -0.64 0.47
CA LYS A 438 17.17 -1.12 -0.69
C LYS A 438 16.77 -0.45 -1.99
N SER A 439 15.48 -0.13 -2.20
CA SER A 439 15.07 0.58 -3.41
C SER A 439 15.63 2.00 -3.46
N ILE A 440 15.70 2.70 -2.34
CA ILE A 440 16.35 4.02 -2.24
C ILE A 440 17.85 3.93 -2.55
N VAL A 441 18.56 2.94 -2.01
CA VAL A 441 19.99 2.72 -2.34
C VAL A 441 20.17 2.46 -3.84
N ARG A 442 19.33 1.62 -4.45
CA ARG A 442 19.38 1.31 -5.88
C ARG A 442 19.12 2.54 -6.75
N MET A 443 18.12 3.32 -6.38
CA MET A 443 17.80 4.57 -7.02
C MET A 443 19.02 5.49 -7.02
N LYS A 444 19.72 5.62 -5.88
CA LYS A 444 20.95 6.41 -5.80
C LYS A 444 22.07 5.87 -6.69
N VAL A 445 22.33 4.57 -6.65
CA VAL A 445 23.34 3.93 -7.53
C VAL A 445 23.02 4.16 -9.01
N ARG A 446 21.73 4.14 -9.36
CA ARG A 446 21.25 4.43 -10.72
C ARG A 446 21.48 5.88 -11.12
N LEU A 447 21.17 6.83 -10.23
CA LEU A 447 21.39 8.27 -10.48
C LEU A 447 22.87 8.61 -10.65
N ASN A 448 23.76 7.91 -9.95
CA ASN A 448 25.20 8.09 -10.08
C ASN A 448 25.81 7.49 -11.36
N SER A 449 25.06 6.68 -12.12
CA SER A 449 25.55 6.04 -13.34
C SER A 449 24.66 6.39 -14.54
N GLY A 450 25.16 7.25 -15.42
CA GLY A 450 24.43 7.65 -16.64
C GLY A 450 24.01 6.46 -17.51
N ALA A 451 24.82 5.40 -17.58
CA ALA A 451 24.47 4.18 -18.30
C ALA A 451 23.31 3.42 -17.64
N ASN A 452 23.34 3.25 -16.31
CA ASN A 452 22.26 2.60 -15.57
C ASN A 452 20.95 3.40 -15.64
N LEU A 453 21.03 4.73 -15.58
CA LEU A 453 19.87 5.61 -15.72
C LEU A 453 19.25 5.50 -17.12
N LYS A 454 20.07 5.54 -18.18
CA LYS A 454 19.60 5.36 -19.57
C LYS A 454 18.92 4.00 -19.76
N ASN A 455 19.53 2.92 -19.28
CA ASN A 455 18.96 1.58 -19.37
C ASN A 455 17.64 1.44 -18.60
N PHE A 456 17.55 2.05 -17.42
CA PHE A 456 16.31 2.06 -16.64
C PHE A 456 15.20 2.82 -17.38
N LYS A 457 15.51 4.02 -17.89
CA LYS A 457 14.54 4.85 -18.64
C LYS A 457 14.02 4.16 -19.90
N SER A 458 14.86 3.40 -20.61
CA SER A 458 14.45 2.71 -21.84
C SER A 458 13.72 1.38 -21.59
N ILE A 459 14.10 0.60 -20.57
CA ILE A 459 13.60 -0.77 -20.39
C ILE A 459 12.53 -0.88 -19.30
N ASN A 460 12.80 -0.34 -18.11
CA ASN A 460 11.99 -0.60 -16.92
C ASN A 460 10.96 0.50 -16.66
N LEU A 461 11.32 1.77 -16.85
CA LEU A 461 10.44 2.90 -16.61
C LEU A 461 9.11 2.81 -17.41
N PRO A 462 9.08 2.46 -18.71
CA PRO A 462 7.84 2.33 -19.45
C PRO A 462 6.94 1.23 -18.87
N LYS A 463 7.53 0.12 -18.42
CA LYS A 463 6.80 -1.00 -17.80
C LYS A 463 6.22 -0.60 -16.45
N ILE A 464 6.95 0.17 -15.65
CA ILE A 464 6.48 0.68 -14.35
C ILE A 464 5.36 1.70 -14.56
N LYS A 465 5.50 2.60 -15.55
CA LYS A 465 4.47 3.61 -15.86
C LYS A 465 3.12 2.96 -16.21
N LEU A 466 3.12 1.81 -16.88
CA LEU A 466 1.91 1.03 -17.16
C LEU A 466 1.22 0.46 -15.91
N ILE A 467 1.93 0.32 -14.78
CA ILE A 467 1.37 -0.16 -13.51
C ILE A 467 0.55 0.94 -12.83
N LYS A 468 0.82 2.23 -13.13
CA LYS A 468 0.15 3.40 -12.54
C LYS A 468 0.18 3.38 -11.01
N LEU A 469 1.38 3.28 -10.44
CA LEU A 469 1.59 3.24 -8.99
C LEU A 469 1.23 4.57 -8.29
N ILE A 470 1.24 5.67 -9.04
CA ILE A 470 0.92 7.02 -8.58
C ILE A 470 -0.37 7.49 -9.30
N PRO A 471 -1.33 8.16 -8.63
CA PRO A 471 -1.29 8.66 -7.24
C PRO A 471 -1.18 7.54 -6.18
N TRP A 472 -0.40 7.77 -5.13
CA TRP A 472 -0.07 6.70 -4.17
C TRP A 472 -1.29 6.23 -3.40
N ARG A 473 -2.17 7.17 -3.01
CA ARG A 473 -3.43 6.90 -2.33
C ARG A 473 -4.35 5.95 -3.08
N ASN A 474 -4.33 5.95 -4.42
CA ASN A 474 -5.28 5.18 -5.23
C ASN A 474 -4.93 3.68 -5.24
N PRO A 475 -5.90 2.77 -5.35
CA PRO A 475 -5.61 1.35 -5.59
C PRO A 475 -4.95 1.15 -6.96
N PHE A 476 -4.27 0.01 -7.14
CA PHE A 476 -3.69 -0.39 -8.42
C PHE A 476 -3.90 -1.89 -8.69
N SER A 477 -3.71 -2.31 -9.94
CA SER A 477 -3.88 -3.71 -10.35
C SER A 477 -2.70 -4.22 -11.15
N LEU A 478 -2.18 -5.39 -10.76
CA LEU A 478 -1.16 -6.11 -11.51
C LEU A 478 -1.86 -7.13 -12.41
N THR A 479 -2.01 -6.76 -13.68
CA THR A 479 -2.81 -7.53 -14.66
C THR A 479 -1.96 -8.56 -15.43
N ALA A 480 -0.65 -8.34 -15.53
CA ALA A 480 0.28 -9.19 -16.27
C ALA A 480 1.40 -9.78 -15.40
N GLY A 481 1.88 -10.97 -15.76
CA GLY A 481 3.06 -11.59 -15.14
C GLY A 481 4.30 -10.69 -15.22
N ASP A 482 4.49 -10.00 -16.35
CA ASP A 482 5.63 -9.11 -16.57
C ASP A 482 5.61 -7.87 -15.66
N GLN A 483 4.41 -7.34 -15.35
CA GLN A 483 4.27 -6.24 -14.40
C GLN A 483 4.72 -6.68 -13.00
N ARG A 484 4.33 -7.88 -12.57
CA ARG A 484 4.77 -8.47 -11.29
C ARG A 484 6.28 -8.70 -11.27
N ALA A 485 6.82 -9.29 -12.33
CA ALA A 485 8.26 -9.54 -12.44
C ALA A 485 9.07 -8.24 -12.39
N THR A 486 8.61 -7.19 -13.08
CA THR A 486 9.25 -5.86 -13.09
C THR A 486 9.23 -5.25 -11.68
N LEU A 487 8.08 -5.26 -11.01
CA LEU A 487 7.93 -4.72 -9.65
C LEU A 487 8.78 -5.49 -8.63
N THR A 488 8.79 -6.83 -8.71
CA THR A 488 9.66 -7.66 -7.87
C THR A 488 11.13 -7.36 -8.15
N PHE A 489 11.52 -7.26 -9.43
CA PHE A 489 12.89 -6.96 -9.83
C PHE A 489 13.38 -5.64 -9.23
N GLU A 490 12.61 -4.57 -9.38
CA GLU A 490 12.98 -3.22 -8.97
C GLU A 490 12.98 -3.04 -7.45
N PHE A 491 11.94 -3.54 -6.77
CA PHE A 491 11.68 -3.18 -5.37
C PHE A 491 11.90 -4.31 -4.37
N GLN A 492 11.97 -5.58 -4.80
CA GLN A 492 11.87 -6.74 -3.89
C GLN A 492 13.02 -7.75 -4.00
N THR A 493 13.94 -7.60 -4.96
CA THR A 493 15.03 -8.57 -5.16
C THR A 493 16.16 -8.42 -4.15
N LYS A 494 16.81 -9.53 -3.80
CA LYS A 494 17.95 -9.58 -2.87
C LYS A 494 19.33 -9.33 -3.50
N ARG A 495 19.45 -9.01 -4.79
CA ARG A 495 20.74 -8.98 -5.52
C ARG A 495 21.84 -8.34 -4.66
N LYS A 496 22.93 -9.10 -4.45
CA LYS A 496 24.20 -8.59 -3.96
C LYS A 496 24.72 -7.66 -5.06
N TYR A 497 24.95 -6.40 -4.71
CA TYR A 497 25.78 -5.50 -5.51
C TYR A 497 27.24 -5.72 -5.12
#